data_AF-A0A924J4F0-F1
#
_entry.id   AF-A0A924J4F0-F1
#
_cell.length_a   1.000
_cell.length_b   1.000
_cell.length_c   1.000
_cell.angle_alpha   90.00
_cell.angle_beta   90.00
_cell.angle_gamma   90.00
#
_symmetry.space_group_name_H-M   'P 1'
#
loop_
_entity.id
_entity.type
_entity.pdbx_description
1 polymer ?
#
loop_
_entity_poly.entity_id
_entity_poly.type
_entity_poly.pdbx_seq_one_letter_code
_entity_poly.pdbx_strand_id
1 'polypeptide(L)'
;GRWGPFRASPRERYEFEVASPDSAVILHVFRMPFPRSSRGVNFRFPAPPAGRADSASVLILRPRGYLGLGRDTVEFDGTRAAGIPPGVPTVDRAIRWFSAREPISVRTRVNSETIVVRTQPGDTRRLVLAEFQRE
;
A
#
# COMPACT_ATOMS: atom_id res chain seq x y z
N GLY A 1 -11.37 -2.39 -15.42
CA GLY A 1 -12.71 -1.82 -15.60
C GLY A 1 -12.77 -0.39 -15.11
N ARG A 2 -13.91 0.29 -15.24
CA ARG A 2 -14.21 1.56 -14.56
C ARG A 2 -15.33 1.31 -13.55
N TRP A 3 -15.17 1.85 -12.35
CA TRP A 3 -16.19 1.84 -11.30
C TRP A 3 -16.43 3.27 -10.80
N GLY A 4 -17.65 3.53 -10.36
CA GLY A 4 -18.10 4.83 -9.85
C GLY A 4 -19.52 5.19 -10.34
N PRO A 5 -19.99 6.41 -10.04
CA PRO A 5 -19.27 7.49 -9.35
C PRO A 5 -19.01 7.19 -7.87
N PHE A 6 -17.98 7.83 -7.30
CA PHE A 6 -17.66 7.77 -5.87
C PHE A 6 -17.58 9.20 -5.32
N ARG A 7 -18.40 9.52 -4.31
CA ARG A 7 -18.39 10.82 -3.63
C ARG A 7 -17.50 10.73 -2.39
N ALA A 8 -16.25 11.16 -2.52
CA ALA A 8 -15.30 11.21 -1.42
C ALA A 8 -15.45 12.49 -0.57
N SER A 9 -15.17 12.37 0.72
CA SER A 9 -14.90 13.49 1.61
C SER A 9 -13.42 13.90 1.50
N PRO A 10 -13.10 15.21 1.47
CA PRO A 10 -11.72 15.68 1.43
C PRO A 10 -10.97 15.51 2.77
N ARG A 11 -11.65 15.03 3.82
CA ARG A 11 -11.09 14.87 5.17
C ARG A 11 -11.00 13.42 5.63
N GLU A 12 -11.55 12.49 4.87
CA GLU A 12 -11.69 11.09 5.26
C GLU A 12 -10.70 10.20 4.53
N ARG A 13 -10.13 9.25 5.25
CA ARG A 13 -9.24 8.22 4.70
C ARG A 13 -10.08 7.05 4.23
N TYR A 14 -9.66 6.41 3.16
CA TYR A 14 -10.42 5.33 2.54
C TYR A 14 -9.59 4.07 2.38
N GLU A 15 -10.25 2.94 2.53
CA GLU A 15 -9.82 1.63 2.05
C GLU A 15 -10.64 1.29 0.80
N PHE A 16 -9.97 0.86 -0.26
CA PHE A 16 -10.60 0.32 -1.45
C PHE A 16 -10.26 -1.17 -1.58
N GLU A 17 -11.27 -2.02 -1.59
CA GLU A 17 -11.12 -3.42 -2.00
C GLU A 17 -11.33 -3.52 -3.52
N VAL A 18 -10.31 -3.99 -4.24
CA VAL A 18 -10.35 -4.09 -5.71
C VAL A 18 -9.81 -5.44 -6.15
N ALA A 19 -10.66 -6.24 -6.81
CA ALA A 19 -10.25 -7.48 -7.43
C ALA A 19 -9.68 -7.25 -8.83
N SER A 20 -8.64 -8.01 -9.22
CA SER A 20 -8.17 -8.09 -10.59
C SER A 20 -9.26 -8.69 -11.50
N PRO A 21 -9.22 -8.47 -12.82
CA PRO A 21 -10.25 -8.99 -13.73
C PRO A 21 -10.44 -10.52 -13.67
N ASP A 22 -9.37 -11.25 -13.42
CA ASP A 22 -9.34 -12.71 -13.23
C ASP A 22 -9.58 -13.14 -11.77
N SER A 23 -9.80 -12.19 -10.85
CA SER A 23 -9.91 -12.39 -9.40
C SER A 23 -8.73 -13.11 -8.74
N ALA A 24 -7.58 -13.20 -9.42
CA ALA A 24 -6.37 -13.81 -8.89
C ALA A 24 -5.75 -12.99 -7.76
N VAL A 25 -5.97 -11.66 -7.75
CA VAL A 25 -5.46 -10.74 -6.73
C VAL A 25 -6.61 -9.86 -6.22
N ILE A 26 -6.69 -9.69 -4.90
CA ILE A 26 -7.56 -8.72 -4.24
C ILE A 26 -6.69 -7.69 -3.55
N LEU A 27 -6.76 -6.43 -3.99
CA LEU A 27 -6.04 -5.33 -3.36
C LEU A 27 -6.89 -4.70 -2.28
N HIS A 28 -6.32 -4.52 -1.10
CA HIS A 28 -6.81 -3.61 -0.08
C HIS A 28 -5.94 -2.35 -0.10
N VAL A 29 -6.44 -1.27 -0.70
CA VAL A 29 -5.68 -0.03 -0.89
C VAL A 29 -6.11 1.02 0.12
N PHE A 30 -5.26 1.26 1.11
CA PHE A 30 -5.41 2.31 2.11
C PHE A 30 -4.71 3.58 1.62
N ARG A 31 -5.43 4.70 1.60
CA ARG A 31 -4.90 5.96 1.08
C ARG A 31 -5.40 7.19 1.82
N MET A 32 -4.67 8.29 1.63
CA MET A 32 -5.06 9.61 2.10
C MET A 32 -6.34 10.13 1.43
N PRO A 33 -7.01 11.12 2.05
CA PRO A 33 -8.20 11.75 1.49
C PRO A 33 -7.96 12.35 0.09
N PHE A 34 -9.04 12.57 -0.66
CA PHE A 34 -9.00 13.26 -1.94
C PHE A 34 -9.24 14.76 -1.73
N PRO A 35 -8.20 15.63 -1.70
CA PRO A 35 -8.38 17.05 -1.41
C PRO A 35 -9.08 17.81 -2.54
N ARG A 36 -9.15 17.22 -3.75
CA ARG A 36 -9.76 17.80 -4.94
C ARG A 36 -10.49 16.72 -5.73
N SER A 37 -11.48 17.13 -6.50
CA SER A 37 -12.16 16.25 -7.46
C SER A 37 -11.22 15.78 -8.57
N SER A 38 -11.42 14.56 -9.06
CA SER A 38 -10.72 14.01 -10.22
C SER A 38 -11.71 13.29 -11.13
N ARG A 39 -11.41 13.23 -12.43
CA ARG A 39 -12.18 12.42 -13.41
C ARG A 39 -11.92 10.92 -13.26
N GLY A 40 -10.87 10.53 -12.54
CA GLY A 40 -10.52 9.13 -12.32
C GLY A 40 -9.46 8.94 -11.24
N VAL A 41 -9.49 7.75 -10.63
CA VAL A 41 -8.48 7.22 -9.73
C VAL A 41 -7.99 5.93 -10.36
N ASN A 42 -6.67 5.78 -10.51
CA ASN A 42 -6.07 4.58 -11.10
C ASN A 42 -5.51 3.71 -9.98
N PHE A 43 -5.98 2.47 -9.91
CA PHE A 43 -5.42 1.45 -9.05
C PHE A 43 -4.52 0.54 -9.89
N ARG A 44 -3.22 0.56 -9.59
CA ARG A 44 -2.25 -0.34 -10.21
C ARG A 44 -2.22 -1.65 -9.45
N PHE A 45 -2.31 -2.75 -10.16
CA PHE A 45 -2.09 -4.09 -9.60
C PHE A 45 -0.59 -4.39 -9.66
N PRO A 46 0.14 -4.31 -8.53
CA PRO A 46 1.50 -4.80 -8.52
C PRO A 46 1.50 -6.32 -8.72
N ALA A 47 2.57 -6.85 -9.32
CA ALA A 47 2.84 -8.28 -9.21
C ALA A 47 2.87 -8.67 -7.73
N PRO A 48 2.12 -9.72 -7.32
CA PRO A 48 2.16 -10.20 -5.96
C PRO A 48 3.60 -10.61 -5.60
N PRO A 49 4.08 -10.31 -4.39
CA PRO A 49 5.37 -10.82 -3.95
C PRO A 49 5.30 -12.34 -3.83
N ALA A 50 6.48 -12.99 -3.81
CA ALA A 50 6.54 -14.42 -3.52
C ALA A 50 5.82 -14.72 -2.20
N GLY A 51 4.96 -15.74 -2.21
CA GLY A 51 4.22 -16.17 -1.04
C GLY A 51 5.15 -16.60 0.09
N ARG A 52 4.72 -16.36 1.33
CA ARG A 52 5.40 -16.85 2.53
C ARG A 52 4.35 -17.52 3.42
N ALA A 53 4.64 -18.75 3.84
CA ALA A 53 3.72 -19.52 4.69
C ALA A 53 3.35 -18.74 5.96
N ASP A 54 2.09 -18.87 6.37
CA ASP A 54 1.50 -18.25 7.56
C ASP A 54 1.74 -16.74 7.68
N SER A 55 1.89 -16.05 6.53
CA SER A 55 2.26 -14.64 6.49
C SER A 55 1.35 -13.81 5.60
N ALA A 56 1.08 -12.58 6.03
CA ALA A 56 0.40 -11.55 5.25
C ALA A 56 1.44 -10.51 4.80
N SER A 57 1.39 -10.10 3.54
CA SER A 57 2.26 -9.04 3.02
C SER A 57 1.60 -7.68 3.17
N VAL A 58 2.37 -6.71 3.67
CA VAL A 58 2.00 -5.29 3.65
C VAL A 58 3.00 -4.55 2.80
N LEU A 59 2.47 -3.74 1.88
CA LEU A 59 3.25 -2.98 0.92
C LEU A 59 3.08 -1.49 1.19
N ILE A 60 4.19 -0.76 1.20
CA ILE A 60 4.21 0.69 0.99
C ILE A 60 4.40 0.89 -0.51
N LEU A 61 3.54 1.70 -1.13
CA LEU A 61 3.63 2.02 -2.56
C LEU A 61 3.64 3.54 -2.76
N ARG A 62 4.53 4.02 -3.64
CA ARG A 62 4.51 5.38 -4.18
C ARG A 62 4.22 5.32 -5.69
N PRO A 63 2.95 5.44 -6.12
CA PRO A 63 2.60 5.28 -7.53
C PRO A 63 3.26 6.30 -8.47
N ARG A 64 3.69 7.44 -7.94
CA ARG A 64 4.27 8.57 -8.67
C ARG A 64 5.67 8.96 -8.15
N GLY A 65 6.46 8.00 -7.70
CA GLY A 65 7.84 8.28 -7.29
C GLY A 65 8.58 7.03 -6.87
N TYR A 66 9.87 7.19 -6.66
CA TYR A 66 10.73 6.14 -6.12
C TYR A 66 10.97 6.36 -4.63
N LEU A 67 11.34 5.32 -3.92
CA LEU A 67 11.83 5.35 -2.55
C LEU A 67 13.36 5.42 -2.59
N GLY A 68 13.95 6.35 -1.83
CA GLY A 68 15.40 6.58 -1.81
C GLY A 68 15.96 6.60 -0.40
N LEU A 69 16.94 5.75 -0.09
CA LEU A 69 17.65 5.83 1.18
C LEU A 69 18.39 7.18 1.27
N GLY A 70 18.34 7.81 2.44
CA GLY A 70 18.95 9.13 2.70
C GLY A 70 18.02 10.31 2.40
N ARG A 71 17.08 10.15 1.46
CA ARG A 71 16.00 11.13 1.22
C ARG A 71 14.74 10.79 2.02
N ASP A 72 14.33 9.52 1.95
CA ASP A 72 13.06 9.08 2.53
C ASP A 72 13.28 8.30 3.82
N THR A 73 12.40 8.53 4.81
CA THR A 73 12.22 7.63 5.94
C THR A 73 11.06 6.71 5.66
N VAL A 74 11.33 5.43 5.39
CA VAL A 74 10.30 4.42 5.08
C VAL A 74 10.27 3.37 6.16
N GLU A 75 9.12 3.17 6.80
CA GLU A 75 9.01 2.31 7.97
C GLU A 75 7.70 1.52 8.04
N PHE A 76 7.80 0.36 8.67
CA PHE A 76 6.70 -0.47 9.13
C PHE A 76 6.82 -0.62 10.66
N ASP A 77 5.84 -0.14 11.41
CA ASP A 77 5.84 -0.13 12.89
C ASP A 77 7.11 0.47 13.50
N GLY A 78 7.67 1.50 12.85
CA GLY A 78 8.90 2.17 13.30
C GLY A 78 10.19 1.43 12.93
N THR A 79 10.09 0.22 12.35
CA THR A 79 11.24 -0.47 11.78
C THR A 79 11.46 0.02 10.35
N ARG A 80 12.69 0.41 10.00
CA ARG A 80 13.03 0.81 8.63
C ARG A 80 12.76 -0.33 7.64
N ALA A 81 12.20 0.04 6.50
CA ALA A 81 11.93 -0.88 5.41
C ALA A 81 13.24 -1.37 4.77
N ALA A 82 13.27 -2.65 4.41
CA ALA A 82 14.37 -3.26 3.66
C ALA A 82 14.12 -3.20 2.14
N GLY A 83 15.15 -3.46 1.35
CA GLY A 83 15.04 -3.58 -0.11
C GLY A 83 14.99 -2.25 -0.87
N ILE A 84 15.20 -1.13 -0.20
CA ILE A 84 15.40 0.18 -0.84
C ILE A 84 16.91 0.34 -1.09
N PRO A 85 17.38 0.49 -2.34
CA PRO A 85 18.81 0.61 -2.63
C PRO A 85 19.36 1.99 -2.21
N PRO A 86 20.65 2.07 -1.84
CA PRO A 86 21.32 3.34 -1.62
C PRO A 86 21.59 4.07 -2.95
N GLY A 87 21.78 5.39 -2.88
CA GLY A 87 22.08 6.20 -4.05
C GLY A 87 20.83 6.57 -4.84
N VAL A 88 20.86 6.35 -6.17
CA VAL A 88 19.77 6.74 -7.07
C VAL A 88 18.51 5.90 -6.75
N PRO A 89 17.37 6.53 -6.43
CA PRO A 89 16.13 5.80 -6.16
C PRO A 89 15.63 5.03 -7.39
N THR A 90 15.42 3.71 -7.25
CA THR A 90 14.97 2.83 -8.36
C THR A 90 13.75 1.96 -8.06
N VAL A 91 13.29 1.93 -6.80
CA VAL A 91 12.13 1.10 -6.39
C VAL A 91 10.94 1.97 -5.99
N ASP A 92 9.74 1.61 -6.42
CA ASP A 92 8.50 2.35 -6.14
C ASP A 92 7.75 1.84 -4.88
N ARG A 93 8.27 0.77 -4.29
CA ARG A 93 7.61 0.04 -3.22
C ARG A 93 8.59 -0.53 -2.21
N ALA A 94 8.07 -0.77 -1.01
CA ALA A 94 8.72 -1.60 0.00
C ALA A 94 7.70 -2.61 0.54
N ILE A 95 8.19 -3.76 0.99
CA ILE A 95 7.34 -4.89 1.41
C ILE A 95 7.85 -5.41 2.76
N ARG A 96 6.92 -5.73 3.66
CA ARG A 96 7.20 -6.48 4.87
C ARG A 96 6.13 -7.56 5.09
N TRP A 97 6.57 -8.73 5.53
CA TRP A 97 5.68 -9.82 5.91
C TRP A 97 5.41 -9.79 7.40
N PHE A 98 4.18 -10.11 7.76
CA PHE A 98 3.68 -10.19 9.11
C PHE A 98 2.98 -11.53 9.32
N SER A 99 2.80 -11.95 10.56
CA SER A 99 1.99 -13.14 10.89
C SER A 99 0.57 -12.99 10.32
N ALA A 100 0.07 -14.02 9.64
CA ALA A 100 -1.32 -14.09 9.17
C ALA A 100 -2.25 -14.85 10.12
N ARG A 101 -1.85 -15.08 11.38
CA ARG A 101 -2.69 -15.80 12.36
C ARG A 101 -3.94 -15.00 12.74
N GLU A 102 -3.79 -13.68 12.86
CA GLU A 102 -4.87 -12.76 13.23
C GLU A 102 -4.76 -11.46 12.42
N PRO A 103 -5.86 -10.71 12.25
CA PRO A 103 -5.81 -9.38 11.66
C PRO A 103 -5.00 -8.44 12.55
N ILE A 104 -3.97 -7.82 11.99
CA ILE A 104 -3.14 -6.84 12.69
C ILE A 104 -3.20 -5.48 12.00
N SER A 105 -3.06 -4.42 12.78
CA SER A 105 -2.86 -3.07 12.26
C SER A 105 -1.37 -2.79 12.14
N VAL A 106 -0.93 -2.34 10.98
CA VAL A 106 0.46 -1.99 10.70
C VAL A 106 0.56 -0.50 10.42
N ARG A 107 1.38 0.21 11.21
CA ARG A 107 1.69 1.62 10.97
C ARG A 107 2.75 1.71 9.88
N THR A 108 2.34 2.10 8.68
CA THR A 108 3.26 2.42 7.59
C THR A 108 3.58 3.91 7.59
N ARG A 109 4.85 4.26 7.36
CA ARG A 109 5.31 5.65 7.32
C ARG A 109 6.22 5.88 6.13
N VAL A 110 6.00 7.00 5.44
CA VAL A 110 6.93 7.59 4.48
C VAL A 110 7.10 9.06 4.88
N ASN A 111 8.31 9.44 5.27
CA ASN A 111 8.63 10.78 5.77
C ASN A 111 7.72 11.16 6.96
N SER A 112 6.96 12.25 6.84
CA SER A 112 5.99 12.70 7.83
C SER A 112 4.60 12.08 7.64
N GLU A 113 4.34 11.41 6.53
CA GLU A 113 3.04 10.81 6.23
C GLU A 113 2.94 9.42 6.88
N THR A 114 1.79 9.13 7.49
CA THR A 114 1.51 7.84 8.13
C THR A 114 0.15 7.31 7.69
N ILE A 115 0.12 6.06 7.23
CA ILE A 115 -1.09 5.30 6.93
C ILE A 115 -1.08 4.04 7.81
N VAL A 116 -2.15 3.83 8.57
CA VAL A 116 -2.35 2.56 9.27
C VAL A 116 -3.19 1.68 8.37
N VAL A 117 -2.68 0.48 8.08
CA VAL A 117 -3.38 -0.52 7.30
C VAL A 117 -3.75 -1.70 8.19
N ARG A 118 -4.76 -2.47 7.78
CA ARG A 118 -5.14 -3.68 8.49
C ARG A 118 -4.91 -4.89 7.59
N THR A 119 -4.24 -5.92 8.12
CA THR A 119 -4.09 -7.19 7.39
C THR A 119 -5.41 -7.96 7.36
N GLN A 120 -5.60 -8.73 6.29
CA GLN A 120 -6.75 -9.58 6.08
C GLN A 120 -6.25 -11.03 6.01
N PRO A 121 -6.18 -11.75 7.14
CA PRO A 121 -5.67 -13.12 7.15
C PRO A 121 -6.62 -14.09 6.42
N GLY A 122 -6.09 -15.24 6.02
CA GLY A 122 -6.89 -16.36 5.51
C GLY A 122 -7.06 -16.47 4.00
N ASP A 123 -6.64 -15.47 3.22
CA ASP A 123 -6.67 -15.52 1.75
C ASP A 123 -5.38 -14.95 1.15
N THR A 124 -4.58 -15.82 0.52
CA THR A 124 -3.26 -15.49 -0.04
C THR A 124 -3.32 -14.59 -1.27
N ARG A 125 -4.51 -14.42 -1.88
CA ARG A 125 -4.73 -13.48 -2.99
C ARG A 125 -4.78 -12.03 -2.51
N ARG A 126 -4.98 -11.81 -1.20
CA ARG A 126 -5.13 -10.48 -0.63
C ARG A 126 -3.79 -9.81 -0.44
N LEU A 127 -3.64 -8.64 -1.06
CA LEU A 127 -2.49 -7.76 -0.89
C LEU A 127 -2.95 -6.49 -0.17
N VAL A 128 -2.20 -6.11 0.86
CA VAL A 128 -2.50 -4.92 1.67
C VAL A 128 -1.52 -3.81 1.29
N LEU A 129 -2.05 -2.68 0.81
CA LEU A 129 -1.27 -1.60 0.24
C LEU A 129 -1.55 -0.30 0.99
N ALA A 130 -0.50 0.34 1.50
CA ALA A 130 -0.51 1.74 1.88
C ALA A 130 -0.02 2.58 0.70
N GLU A 131 -0.92 3.36 0.10
CA GLU A 131 -0.62 4.20 -1.06
C GLU A 131 -0.30 5.63 -0.64
N PHE A 132 0.98 6.01 -0.79
CA PHE A 132 1.49 7.33 -0.47
C PHE A 132 1.56 8.19 -1.73
N GLN A 133 0.95 9.38 -1.65
CA GLN A 133 0.79 10.28 -2.80
C GLN A 133 1.59 11.57 -2.67
N ARG A 134 2.09 11.91 -1.47
CA ARG A 134 2.85 13.14 -1.25
C ARG A 134 4.35 12.90 -1.47
N GLU A 135 5.01 13.95 -1.94
CA GLU A 135 6.48 14.07 -1.97
C GLU A 135 6.98 14.64 -0.65
#